data_AF-A0AAN8YYT9-F1
#
_entry.id   AF-A0AAN8YYT9-F1
#
_cell.length_a   1.000
_cell.length_b   1.000
_cell.length_c   1.000
_cell.angle_alpha   90.00
_cell.angle_beta   90.00
_cell.angle_gamma   90.00
#
_symmetry.space_group_name_H-M   'P 1'
#
loop_
_entity.id
_entity.type
_entity.pdbx_description
1 polymer ?
#
loop_
_entity_poly.entity_id
_entity_poly.type
_entity_poly.pdbx_seq_one_letter_code
_entity_poly.pdbx_strand_id
1 'polypeptide(L)'
;PFSLFSMQETIERYQKHMKDVQTDNQLVEENMQHLKHEAASMTKKIEQLELAKRKLLGEGIGSCSIEELQQIENQLEKSVSCIRARKTQVFKEQVEQLREREKKLLAENALLSEKFRMNPKEKSNERNETTPIEESSPTSDVETELFIGPPPQRRNIIGLFPHK
;
A
#
# COMPACT_ATOMS: atom_id res chain seq x y z
N PRO A 1 57.94 -23.17 55.51
CA PRO A 1 57.02 -23.91 54.59
C PRO A 1 55.85 -23.07 54.05
N PHE A 2 55.23 -22.19 54.84
CA PHE A 2 54.01 -21.44 54.46
C PHE A 2 54.17 -20.42 53.31
N SER A 3 55.37 -19.86 53.11
CA SER A 3 55.61 -18.79 52.10
C SER A 3 55.62 -19.29 50.65
N LEU A 4 56.16 -20.50 50.40
CA LEU A 4 56.24 -21.06 49.05
C LEU A 4 54.85 -21.40 48.48
N PHE A 5 53.93 -21.82 49.35
CA PHE A 5 52.55 -22.16 48.99
C PHE A 5 51.76 -20.93 48.54
N SER A 6 51.88 -19.80 49.25
CA SER A 6 51.22 -18.53 48.88
C SER A 6 51.72 -17.96 47.55
N MET A 7 53.02 -18.11 47.24
CA MET A 7 53.57 -17.70 45.95
C MET A 7 53.03 -18.56 44.82
N GLN A 8 52.97 -19.88 45.01
CA GLN A 8 52.42 -20.82 44.04
C GLN A 8 50.95 -20.56 43.74
N GLU A 9 50.11 -20.36 44.76
CA GLU A 9 48.69 -20.00 44.59
C GLU A 9 48.50 -18.68 43.82
N THR A 10 49.40 -17.72 44.05
CA THR A 10 49.35 -16.43 43.35
C THR A 10 49.70 -16.61 41.87
N ILE A 11 50.75 -17.37 41.56
CA ILE A 11 51.13 -17.69 40.17
C ILE A 11 50.01 -18.45 39.46
N GLU A 12 49.38 -19.42 40.10
CA GLU A 12 48.26 -20.19 39.52
C GLU A 12 47.05 -19.30 39.23
N ARG A 13 46.70 -18.36 40.13
CA ARG A 13 45.65 -17.37 39.87
C ARG A 13 45.96 -16.50 38.65
N TYR A 14 47.20 -16.03 38.51
CA TYR A 14 47.62 -15.25 37.33
C TYR A 14 47.55 -16.08 36.05
N GLN A 15 48.05 -17.31 36.06
CA GLN A 15 48.00 -18.20 34.90
C GLN A 15 46.56 -18.52 34.48
N LYS A 16 45.67 -18.74 35.46
CA LYS A 16 44.25 -18.95 35.19
C LYS A 16 43.61 -17.71 34.55
N HIS A 17 43.84 -16.53 35.12
CA HIS A 17 43.32 -15.28 34.57
C HIS A 17 43.84 -15.00 33.16
N MET A 18 45.12 -15.28 32.87
CA MET A 18 45.66 -15.13 31.51
C MET A 18 44.99 -16.05 30.50
N LYS A 19 44.72 -17.32 30.88
CA LYS A 19 43.99 -18.26 30.03
C LYS A 19 42.54 -17.81 29.80
N ASP A 20 41.87 -17.35 30.86
CA ASP A 20 40.48 -16.87 30.78
C ASP A 20 40.37 -15.66 29.82
N VAL A 21 41.29 -14.69 29.92
CA VAL A 21 41.35 -13.54 28.99
C VAL A 21 41.65 -13.97 27.56
N GLN A 22 42.53 -14.96 27.35
CA GLN A 22 42.82 -15.48 26.02
C GLN A 22 41.59 -16.17 25.41
N THR A 23 40.86 -16.96 26.19
CA THR A 23 39.62 -17.60 25.75
C THR A 23 38.53 -16.58 25.45
N ASP A 24 38.37 -15.53 26.26
CA ASP A 24 37.36 -14.50 26.02
C ASP A 24 37.64 -13.72 24.73
N ASN A 25 38.90 -13.32 24.50
CA ASN A 25 39.31 -12.70 23.24
C ASN A 25 39.09 -13.63 22.03
N GLN A 26 39.34 -14.93 22.18
CA GLN A 26 39.09 -15.89 21.12
C GLN A 26 37.59 -16.02 20.82
N LEU A 27 36.73 -16.08 21.83
CA LEU A 27 35.28 -16.12 21.67
C LEU A 27 34.74 -14.85 21.00
N VAL A 28 35.25 -13.68 21.37
CA VAL A 28 34.89 -12.40 20.74
C VAL A 28 35.31 -12.38 19.27
N GLU A 29 36.52 -12.84 18.94
CA GLU A 29 37.00 -12.93 17.56
C GLU A 29 36.15 -13.92 16.75
N GLU A 30 35.89 -15.12 17.27
CA GLU A 30 35.02 -16.12 16.63
C GLU A 30 33.62 -15.58 16.37
N ASN A 31 33.02 -14.88 17.34
CA ASN A 31 31.71 -14.26 17.18
C ASN A 31 31.73 -13.13 16.13
N MET A 32 32.77 -12.30 16.11
CA MET A 32 32.94 -11.27 15.08
C MET A 32 33.11 -11.89 13.68
N GLN A 33 33.86 -12.99 13.54
CA GLN A 33 33.99 -13.72 12.28
C GLN A 33 32.66 -14.34 11.84
N HIS A 34 31.90 -14.90 12.78
CA HIS A 34 30.55 -15.41 12.52
C HIS A 34 29.63 -14.30 12.00
N LEU A 35 29.56 -13.14 12.67
CA LEU A 35 28.77 -11.99 12.24
C LEU A 35 29.18 -11.48 10.86
N LYS A 36 30.48 -11.41 10.56
CA LYS A 36 30.99 -11.05 9.24
C LYS A 36 30.51 -12.04 8.16
N HIS A 37 30.58 -13.34 8.46
CA HIS A 37 30.12 -14.38 7.55
C HIS A 37 28.60 -14.28 7.29
N GLU A 38 27.82 -14.08 8.37
CA GLU A 38 26.37 -13.91 8.28
C GLU A 38 26.00 -12.68 7.44
N ALA A 39 26.66 -11.55 7.68
CA ALA A 39 26.47 -10.33 6.90
C ALA A 39 26.81 -10.54 5.41
N ALA A 40 27.91 -11.21 5.11
CA ALA A 40 28.28 -11.54 3.73
C ALA A 40 27.25 -12.48 3.06
N SER A 41 26.74 -13.46 3.80
CA SER A 41 25.69 -14.36 3.33
C SER A 41 24.39 -13.62 3.02
N MET A 42 23.97 -12.70 3.91
CA MET A 42 22.80 -11.85 3.69
C MET A 42 22.96 -10.96 2.45
N THR A 43 24.11 -10.30 2.29
CA THR A 43 24.40 -9.46 1.11
C THR A 43 24.28 -10.28 -0.17
N LYS A 44 24.90 -11.46 -0.23
CA LYS A 44 24.79 -12.36 -1.38
C LYS A 44 23.34 -12.78 -1.65
N LYS A 45 22.55 -13.01 -0.60
CA LYS A 45 21.13 -13.36 -0.76
C LYS A 45 20.32 -12.20 -1.35
N ILE A 46 20.58 -10.97 -0.91
CA ILE A 46 19.95 -9.76 -1.46
C ILE A 46 20.29 -9.62 -2.95
N GLU A 47 21.56 -9.75 -3.31
CA GLU A 47 22.01 -9.66 -4.71
C GLU A 47 21.32 -10.70 -5.61
N GLN A 48 21.19 -11.94 -5.13
CA GLN A 48 20.48 -13.00 -5.84
C GLN A 48 18.99 -12.67 -6.04
N LEU A 49 18.33 -12.12 -5.02
CA LEU A 49 16.92 -11.72 -5.10
C LEU A 49 16.73 -10.54 -6.07
N GLU A 50 17.62 -9.55 -6.04
CA GLU A 50 17.57 -8.41 -6.96
C GLU A 50 17.85 -8.85 -8.41
N LEU A 51 18.78 -9.77 -8.62
CA LEU A 51 19.01 -10.37 -9.94
C LEU A 51 17.76 -11.11 -10.45
N ALA A 52 17.14 -11.93 -9.59
CA ALA A 52 15.91 -12.64 -9.94
C ALA A 52 14.77 -11.66 -10.27
N LYS A 53 14.62 -10.57 -9.50
CA LYS A 53 13.64 -9.51 -9.77
C LYS A 53 13.86 -8.87 -11.14
N ARG A 54 15.11 -8.48 -11.45
CA ARG A 54 15.46 -7.91 -12.76
C ARG A 54 15.15 -8.85 -13.91
N LYS A 55 15.50 -10.13 -13.78
CA LYS A 55 15.13 -11.16 -14.77
C LYS A 55 13.60 -11.25 -14.96
N LEU A 56 12.81 -11.26 -13.87
CA LEU A 56 11.34 -11.24 -13.97
C LEU A 56 10.77 -9.98 -14.62
N LEU A 57 11.49 -8.85 -14.52
CA LEU A 57 11.15 -7.60 -15.20
C LEU A 57 11.61 -7.55 -16.67
N GLY A 58 12.25 -8.61 -17.17
CA GLY A 58 12.76 -8.68 -18.53
C GLY A 58 14.13 -8.04 -18.74
N GLU A 59 14.83 -7.67 -17.66
CA GLU A 59 16.18 -7.10 -17.73
C GLU A 59 17.25 -8.20 -17.75
N GLY A 60 18.33 -8.00 -18.52
CA GLY A 60 19.46 -8.94 -18.55
C GLY A 60 19.13 -10.32 -19.10
N ILE A 61 18.03 -10.45 -19.85
CA ILE A 61 17.52 -11.71 -20.38
C ILE A 61 18.47 -12.35 -21.41
N GLY A 62 19.24 -11.55 -22.15
CA GLY A 62 20.14 -12.04 -23.19
C GLY A 62 21.26 -12.97 -22.70
N SER A 63 21.53 -13.01 -21.39
CA SER A 63 22.49 -13.95 -20.78
C SER A 63 21.84 -15.19 -20.15
N CYS A 64 20.51 -15.34 -20.23
CA CYS A 64 19.81 -16.47 -19.64
C CYS A 64 19.90 -17.71 -20.55
N SER A 65 19.93 -18.89 -19.93
CA SER A 65 19.77 -20.15 -20.68
C SER A 65 18.31 -20.34 -21.12
N ILE A 66 18.09 -21.29 -22.04
CA ILE A 66 16.74 -21.65 -22.50
C ILE A 66 15.89 -22.18 -21.34
N GLU A 67 16.48 -22.97 -20.44
CA GLU A 67 15.79 -23.52 -19.27
C GLU A 67 15.42 -22.41 -18.29
N GLU A 68 16.32 -21.45 -18.03
CA GLU A 68 16.03 -20.30 -17.17
C GLU A 68 14.90 -19.44 -17.75
N LEU A 69 14.92 -19.21 -19.07
CA LEU A 69 13.88 -18.47 -19.78
C LEU A 69 12.51 -19.15 -19.63
N GLN A 70 12.47 -20.46 -19.85
CA GLN A 70 11.24 -21.23 -19.73
C GLN A 70 10.72 -21.25 -18.28
N GLN A 71 11.60 -21.24 -17.28
CA GLN A 71 11.20 -21.11 -15.89
C GLN A 71 10.58 -19.74 -15.59
N ILE A 72 11.21 -18.66 -16.08
CA ILE A 72 10.70 -17.28 -15.94
C ILE A 72 9.33 -17.14 -16.60
N GLU A 73 9.18 -17.62 -17.83
CA GLU A 73 7.92 -17.59 -18.57
C GLU A 73 6.80 -18.31 -17.81
N ASN A 74 7.05 -19.55 -17.39
CA ASN A 74 6.09 -20.33 -16.61
C ASN A 74 5.69 -19.64 -15.30
N GLN A 75 6.64 -19.00 -14.62
CA GLN A 75 6.36 -18.28 -13.37
C GLN A 75 5.50 -17.04 -13.63
N LEU A 76 5.80 -16.28 -14.68
CA LEU A 76 5.03 -15.11 -15.07
C LEU A 76 3.61 -15.51 -15.49
N GLU A 77 3.45 -16.51 -16.35
CA GLU A 77 2.15 -17.00 -16.81
C GLU A 77 1.26 -17.40 -15.63
N LYS A 78 1.78 -18.24 -14.72
CA LYS A 78 1.05 -18.66 -13.51
C LYS A 78 0.65 -17.46 -12.65
N SER A 79 1.58 -16.54 -12.39
CA SER A 79 1.30 -15.38 -11.54
C SER A 79 0.23 -14.47 -12.15
N VAL A 80 0.30 -14.20 -13.45
CA VAL A 80 -0.67 -13.38 -14.18
C VAL A 80 -2.04 -14.06 -14.20
N SER A 81 -2.10 -15.37 -14.42
CA SER A 81 -3.32 -16.15 -14.35
C SER A 81 -3.99 -16.04 -12.97
N CYS A 82 -3.23 -16.25 -11.89
CA CYS A 82 -3.71 -16.09 -10.51
C CYS A 82 -4.22 -14.67 -10.22
N ILE A 83 -3.49 -13.64 -10.64
CA ILE A 83 -3.88 -12.23 -10.45
C ILE A 83 -5.20 -11.95 -11.17
N ARG A 84 -5.33 -12.38 -12.44
CA ARG A 84 -6.57 -12.20 -13.21
C ARG A 84 -7.74 -12.92 -12.57
N ALA A 85 -7.56 -14.17 -12.16
CA ALA A 85 -8.61 -14.95 -11.49
C ALA A 85 -9.11 -14.25 -10.22
N ARG A 86 -8.18 -13.80 -9.35
CA ARG A 86 -8.53 -13.05 -8.14
C ARG A 86 -9.24 -11.74 -8.45
N LYS A 87 -8.75 -10.97 -9.43
CA LYS A 87 -9.37 -9.70 -9.84
C LYS A 87 -10.79 -9.92 -10.35
N THR A 88 -11.00 -10.93 -11.17
CA THR A 88 -12.33 -11.32 -11.66
C THR A 88 -13.26 -11.71 -10.53
N GLN A 89 -12.78 -12.51 -9.56
CA GLN A 89 -13.56 -12.89 -8.40
C GLN A 89 -13.99 -11.67 -7.58
N VAL A 90 -13.06 -10.78 -7.23
CA VAL A 90 -13.36 -9.56 -6.47
C VAL A 90 -14.38 -8.68 -7.19
N PHE A 91 -14.23 -8.49 -8.50
CA PHE A 91 -15.21 -7.71 -9.26
C PHE A 91 -16.58 -8.36 -9.33
N LYS A 92 -16.64 -9.69 -9.45
CA LYS A 92 -17.91 -10.41 -9.42
C LYS A 92 -18.64 -10.18 -8.09
N GLU A 93 -17.92 -10.32 -6.97
CA GLU A 93 -18.47 -10.06 -5.63
C GLU A 93 -18.96 -8.61 -5.49
N GLN A 94 -18.21 -7.62 -5.99
CA GLN A 94 -18.62 -6.22 -5.98
C GLN A 94 -19.89 -5.97 -6.82
N VAL A 95 -19.98 -6.55 -8.00
CA VAL A 95 -21.16 -6.45 -8.87
C VAL A 95 -22.38 -7.06 -8.20
N GLU A 96 -22.23 -8.21 -7.54
CA GLU A 96 -23.31 -8.87 -6.81
C GLU A 96 -23.80 -8.01 -5.63
N GLN A 97 -22.89 -7.44 -4.84
CA GLN A 97 -23.24 -6.53 -3.76
C GLN A 97 -23.99 -5.28 -4.25
N LEU A 98 -23.56 -4.70 -5.38
CA LEU A 98 -24.22 -3.53 -5.96
C LEU A 98 -25.63 -3.88 -6.46
N ARG A 99 -25.80 -5.03 -7.12
CA ARG A 99 -27.13 -5.52 -7.53
C ARG A 99 -28.06 -5.76 -6.35
N GLU A 100 -27.54 -6.24 -5.22
CA GLU A 100 -28.36 -6.42 -4.02
C GLU A 100 -28.78 -5.06 -3.43
N ARG A 101 -27.87 -4.09 -3.38
CA ARG A 101 -28.20 -2.72 -2.94
C ARG A 101 -29.23 -2.06 -3.85
N GLU A 102 -29.06 -2.19 -5.17
CA GLU A 102 -30.01 -1.68 -6.16
C GLU A 102 -31.41 -2.25 -5.92
N LYS A 103 -31.53 -3.56 -5.73
CA LYS A 103 -32.82 -4.21 -5.43
C LYS A 103 -33.47 -3.66 -4.15
N LYS A 104 -32.68 -3.47 -3.08
CA LYS A 104 -33.18 -2.91 -1.81
C LYS A 104 -33.69 -1.48 -1.99
N LEU A 105 -32.91 -0.64 -2.68
CA LEU A 105 -33.28 0.75 -2.94
C LEU A 105 -34.52 0.86 -3.83
N LEU A 106 -34.65 0.01 -4.85
CA LEU A 106 -35.85 -0.03 -5.70
C LEU A 106 -37.10 -0.42 -4.89
N ALA A 107 -36.99 -1.42 -4.01
CA ALA A 107 -38.09 -1.82 -3.13
C ALA A 107 -38.49 -0.69 -2.16
N GLU A 108 -37.52 -0.03 -1.53
CA GLU A 108 -37.78 1.10 -0.63
C GLU A 108 -38.41 2.29 -1.38
N ASN A 109 -37.89 2.63 -2.56
CA ASN A 109 -38.43 3.72 -3.38
C ASN A 109 -39.88 3.43 -3.82
N ALA A 110 -40.20 2.19 -4.19
CA ALA A 110 -41.57 1.79 -4.52
C ALA A 110 -42.52 1.98 -3.32
N LEU A 111 -42.11 1.55 -2.11
CA LEU A 111 -42.88 1.75 -0.88
C LEU A 111 -43.09 3.23 -0.55
N LEU A 112 -42.06 4.05 -0.71
CA LEU A 112 -42.16 5.50 -0.48
C LEU A 112 -43.11 6.14 -1.51
N SER A 113 -42.96 5.81 -2.79
CA SER A 113 -43.82 6.33 -3.87
C SER A 113 -45.29 5.99 -3.64
N GLU A 114 -45.59 4.77 -3.17
CA GLU A 114 -46.94 4.39 -2.78
C GLU A 114 -47.46 5.22 -1.59
N LYS A 115 -46.66 5.39 -0.52
CA LYS A 115 -47.01 6.24 0.62
C LYS A 115 -47.30 7.69 0.23
N PHE A 116 -46.53 8.26 -0.69
CA PHE A 116 -46.76 9.62 -1.20
C PHE A 116 -48.03 9.70 -2.08
N ARG A 117 -48.35 8.65 -2.82
CA ARG A 117 -49.59 8.59 -3.62
C ARG A 117 -50.84 8.49 -2.75
N MET A 118 -50.73 7.82 -1.60
CA MET A 118 -51.85 7.64 -0.65
C MET A 118 -52.03 8.84 0.31
N ASN A 119 -51.05 9.73 0.42
CA ASN A 119 -51.13 10.97 1.18
C ASN A 119 -50.97 12.18 0.24
N PRO A 120 -52.04 12.63 -0.46
CA PRO A 120 -51.98 13.90 -1.16
C PRO A 120 -51.79 14.99 -0.11
N LYS A 121 -50.61 15.60 -0.06
CA LYS A 121 -50.43 16.85 0.69
C LYS A 121 -51.48 17.82 0.18
N GLU A 122 -52.31 18.29 1.10
CA GLU A 122 -53.19 19.44 0.91
C GLU A 122 -52.36 20.55 0.25
N LYS A 123 -52.67 20.83 -1.01
CA LYS A 123 -52.21 22.04 -1.66
C LYS A 123 -52.90 23.17 -0.91
N SER A 124 -52.17 23.85 -0.03
CA SER A 124 -52.58 25.17 0.44
C SER A 124 -52.77 26.02 -0.82
N ASN A 125 -54.03 26.37 -1.08
CA ASN A 125 -54.45 27.37 -2.03
C ASN A 125 -53.62 28.65 -1.85
N GLU A 126 -52.90 29.06 -2.89
CA GLU A 126 -52.82 30.47 -3.25
C GLU A 126 -53.32 30.59 -4.69
N ARG A 127 -54.61 30.87 -4.79
CA ARG A 127 -55.29 31.31 -6.00
C ARG A 127 -55.20 32.84 -6.04
N ASN A 128 -55.18 33.37 -7.26
CA ASN A 128 -55.37 34.78 -7.68
C ASN A 128 -54.03 35.47 -7.94
N GLU A 129 -53.73 36.09 -9.08
CA GLU A 129 -54.49 36.46 -10.26
C GLU A 129 -53.48 36.73 -11.39
N THR A 130 -53.75 36.26 -12.60
CA THR A 130 -53.09 36.76 -13.81
C THR A 130 -53.64 38.15 -14.13
N THR A 131 -52.84 39.19 -13.92
CA THR A 131 -53.05 40.55 -14.45
C THR A 131 -51.86 40.96 -15.32
N PRO A 132 -52.07 41.73 -16.41
CA PRO A 132 -51.00 42.10 -17.33
C PRO A 132 -49.99 43.04 -16.66
N ILE A 133 -48.71 42.75 -16.85
CA ILE A 133 -47.58 43.51 -16.32
C ILE A 133 -47.54 44.89 -17.00
N GLU A 134 -47.89 45.94 -16.25
CA GLU A 134 -47.47 47.31 -16.57
C GLU A 134 -46.03 47.53 -16.06
N GLU A 135 -45.25 48.19 -16.91
CA GLU A 135 -43.84 48.51 -16.75
C GLU A 135 -43.55 49.31 -15.47
N SER A 136 -42.60 48.84 -14.65
CA SER A 136 -41.52 49.66 -14.06
C SER A 136 -40.81 48.90 -12.92
N SER A 137 -39.55 48.51 -13.17
CA SER A 137 -38.38 48.59 -12.26
C SER A 137 -37.30 47.56 -12.64
N PRO A 138 -36.01 47.88 -12.51
CA PRO A 138 -34.94 47.20 -13.21
C PRO A 138 -34.55 45.87 -12.54
N THR A 139 -34.38 44.83 -13.35
CA THR A 139 -33.78 43.55 -12.96
C THR A 139 -32.29 43.75 -12.67
N SER A 140 -31.89 43.57 -11.42
CA SER A 140 -30.48 43.48 -11.04
C SER A 140 -29.97 42.09 -11.40
N ASP A 141 -29.08 42.00 -12.40
CA ASP A 141 -28.40 40.76 -12.76
C ASP A 141 -27.49 40.31 -11.60
N VAL A 142 -27.86 39.21 -10.94
CA VAL A 142 -26.96 38.52 -10.00
C VAL A 142 -26.26 37.43 -10.79
N GLU A 143 -25.02 37.70 -11.16
CA GLU A 143 -24.13 36.71 -11.77
C GLU A 143 -23.87 35.59 -10.76
N THR A 144 -24.55 34.46 -10.95
CA THR A 144 -24.23 33.25 -10.20
C THR A 144 -23.20 32.47 -11.00
N GLU A 145 -22.01 32.29 -10.44
CA GLU A 145 -20.99 31.40 -11.01
C GLU A 145 -21.42 29.93 -10.86
N LEU A 146 -22.49 29.54 -11.53
CA LEU A 146 -22.97 28.16 -11.60
C LEU A 146 -22.21 27.43 -12.72
N PHE A 147 -21.07 26.84 -12.36
CA PHE A 147 -20.33 25.98 -13.26
C PHE A 147 -20.98 24.58 -13.34
N ILE A 148 -21.80 24.36 -14.36
CA ILE A 148 -22.35 23.04 -14.69
C ILE A 148 -21.32 22.29 -15.56
N GLY A 149 -20.27 21.77 -14.94
CA GLY A 149 -19.25 20.97 -15.61
C GLY A 149 -18.51 20.03 -14.65
N PRO A 150 -17.88 18.96 -15.15
CA PRO A 150 -17.08 18.07 -14.31
C PRO A 150 -15.94 18.85 -13.64
N PRO A 151 -15.64 18.58 -12.36
CA PRO A 151 -14.71 19.39 -11.58
C PRO A 151 -13.29 19.36 -12.17
N PRO A 152 -12.53 20.48 -12.09
CA PRO A 152 -11.18 20.53 -12.62
C PRO A 152 -10.27 19.52 -11.91
N GLN A 153 -9.54 18.74 -12.72
CA GLN A 153 -8.56 17.78 -12.23
C GLN A 153 -7.39 18.52 -11.59
N ARG A 154 -7.23 18.38 -10.27
CA ARG A 154 -6.06 18.88 -9.55
C ARG A 154 -4.81 18.15 -10.06
N ARG A 155 -4.00 18.80 -10.90
CA ARG A 155 -2.63 18.35 -11.18
C ARG A 155 -1.79 18.70 -9.97
N ASN A 156 -1.29 17.69 -9.25
CA ASN A 156 -0.29 17.88 -8.22
C ASN A 156 1.01 18.35 -8.87
N ILE A 157 1.31 19.65 -8.77
CA ILE A 157 2.61 20.20 -9.14
C ILE A 157 3.51 19.99 -7.93
N ILE A 158 4.29 18.91 -7.94
CA ILE A 158 5.39 18.70 -7.00
C ILE A 158 6.43 19.80 -7.29
N GLY A 159 6.85 20.48 -6.23
CA GLY A 159 7.54 21.77 -6.26
C GLY A 159 8.79 21.82 -7.14
N LEU A 160 8.88 22.90 -7.90
CA LEU A 160 10.13 23.40 -8.45
C LEU A 160 10.30 24.83 -7.91
N PHE A 161 11.08 24.98 -6.83
CA PHE A 161 11.67 26.27 -6.50
C PHE A 161 13.07 26.34 -7.15
N PRO A 162 13.37 27.37 -7.95
CA PRO A 162 14.71 27.56 -8.47
C PRO A 162 15.58 28.23 -7.39
N HIS A 163 16.74 27.64 -7.11
CA HIS A 163 17.81 28.34 -6.40
C HIS A 163 18.30 29.49 -7.26
N LYS A 164 18.21 30.71 -6.74
CA LYS A 164 19.16 31.79 -7.07
C LYS A 164 20.23 31.83 -5.98
#